data_AF-A0A518WBD9-F1
#
_entry.id   AF-A0A518WBD9-F1
#
_cell.length_a   1.000
_cell.length_b   1.000
_cell.length_c   1.000
_cell.angle_alpha   90.00
_cell.angle_beta   90.00
_cell.angle_gamma   90.00
#
_symmetry.space_group_name_H-M   'P 1'
#
loop_
_entity.id
_entity.type
_entity.pdbx_description
1 polymer ?
#
loop_
_entity_poly.entity_id
_entity_poly.type
_entity_poly.pdbx_seq_one_letter_code
_entity_poly.pdbx_strand_id
1 'polypeptide(L)'
;MGAFVPLAERIVEAVLESRPGFATSAGDHRYDDRLPDLSAPAVAADQAMLREAADALAEVDADSLDVEEQVDHALLAALVDRELFELSEIRAFEWDPLVHNPGPLLHALLARPYAPVEQRLAHLVGRLTAVPDALATARATLRDMPRVHAETAVGQFAGSAALIRDEVPLLLARAPALAGTVEPAATAAIAALDEFVGWLRAGLAADAGPGRDPRLGRRRWEARLWHTLDTELGAAEVQRRAWANLDRVTAEIRAAAVELVGGPADDATVRRALDLLAAEHPDDHSIVDLASVTLDEAVDFVRAHDLVSLVDDPCVIQEMPEFARGVAVAYCDSPGPLEPADLPTFYCIAPTPADWPAHRVDSFYREYNDHMIRNLTVHEAMPGHFLQLAHARRYAGPTRVRALTESGVFIEGWAVYTEELMAGLGFGGLPVRLQQLKMQLRMTINALLDQLVHCDQMTEADALALMTGRGFQEEGEAAGKWRRALLTSTQLSTYFVGYSEMADIAAARPTGVPLRRWHDAMLAHDCPPPRHLRTLLGV
;
A
#
# COMPACT_ATOMS: atom_id res chain seq x y z
N MET A 1 32.06 16.42 1.12
CA MET A 1 31.34 15.19 0.72
C MET A 1 32.19 14.02 1.17
N GLY A 2 31.75 13.34 2.23
CA GLY A 2 32.39 12.13 2.73
C GLY A 2 32.31 11.00 1.68
N ALA A 3 32.98 9.88 1.97
CA ALA A 3 32.96 8.71 1.09
C ALA A 3 31.56 8.08 0.90
N PHE A 4 30.62 8.40 1.79
CA PHE A 4 29.26 7.85 1.80
C PHE A 4 28.40 8.27 0.60
N VAL A 5 28.23 9.58 0.33
CA VAL A 5 27.33 10.05 -0.75
C VAL A 5 27.65 9.39 -2.11
N PRO A 6 28.91 9.36 -2.61
CA PRO A 6 29.22 8.67 -3.85
C PRO A 6 29.00 7.15 -3.80
N LEU A 7 29.12 6.52 -2.63
CA LEU A 7 28.81 5.09 -2.45
C LEU A 7 27.29 4.86 -2.53
N ALA A 8 26.51 5.65 -1.79
CA ALA A 8 25.06 5.58 -1.76
C ALA A 8 24.47 5.72 -3.18
N GLU A 9 24.92 6.71 -3.95
CA GLU A 9 24.46 6.92 -5.32
C GLU A 9 24.79 5.74 -6.25
N ARG A 10 25.95 5.08 -6.08
CA ARG A 10 26.27 3.88 -6.86
C ARG A 10 25.35 2.71 -6.54
N ILE A 11 25.02 2.51 -5.26
CA ILE A 11 24.11 1.45 -4.83
C ILE A 11 22.69 1.75 -5.31
N VAL A 12 22.21 2.99 -5.16
CA VAL A 12 20.91 3.45 -5.67
C VAL A 12 20.78 3.16 -7.16
N GLU A 13 21.78 3.52 -7.97
CA GLU A 13 21.78 3.24 -9.41
C GLU A 13 21.71 1.74 -9.72
N ALA A 14 22.50 0.93 -9.02
CA ALA A 14 22.50 -0.52 -9.21
C ALA A 14 21.14 -1.15 -8.85
N VAL A 15 20.49 -0.66 -7.78
CA VAL A 15 19.16 -1.12 -7.35
C VAL A 15 18.09 -0.73 -8.36
N LEU A 16 18.09 0.51 -8.87
CA LEU A 16 17.14 0.98 -9.88
C LEU A 16 17.28 0.19 -11.19
N GLU A 17 18.51 -0.04 -11.65
CA GLU A 17 18.76 -0.78 -12.89
C GLU A 17 18.29 -2.24 -12.80
N SER A 18 18.54 -2.89 -11.67
CA SER A 18 18.21 -4.31 -11.51
C SER A 18 16.73 -4.56 -11.18
N ARG A 19 16.00 -3.52 -10.78
CA ARG A 19 14.57 -3.59 -10.42
C ARG A 19 13.74 -2.60 -11.22
N PRO A 20 13.42 -2.89 -12.49
CA PRO A 20 12.70 -1.97 -13.36
C PRO A 20 11.32 -1.59 -12.80
N GLY A 21 10.63 -2.51 -12.12
CA GLY A 21 9.34 -2.20 -11.51
C GLY A 21 9.44 -1.21 -10.35
N PHE A 22 10.50 -1.31 -9.56
CA PHE A 22 10.76 -0.40 -8.45
C PHE A 22 11.21 0.99 -8.95
N ALA A 23 12.02 1.02 -10.02
CA ALA A 23 12.37 2.26 -10.70
C ALA A 23 11.11 2.99 -11.23
N THR A 24 10.19 2.28 -11.89
CA THR A 24 8.91 2.86 -12.33
C THR A 24 8.11 3.46 -11.17
N SER A 25 7.96 2.74 -10.04
CA SER A 25 7.20 3.27 -8.89
C SER A 25 7.87 4.48 -8.26
N ALA A 26 9.20 4.53 -8.26
CA ALA A 26 9.94 5.69 -7.77
C ALA A 26 9.85 6.91 -8.72
N GLY A 27 9.41 6.74 -9.97
CA GLY A 27 9.38 7.78 -11.00
C GLY A 27 10.63 7.84 -11.88
N ASP A 28 11.47 6.81 -11.85
CA ASP A 28 12.60 6.65 -12.77
C ASP A 28 12.20 5.81 -13.99
N HIS A 29 11.93 6.50 -15.10
CA HIS A 29 11.43 5.90 -16.33
C HIS A 29 12.50 5.35 -17.28
N ARG A 30 13.78 5.27 -16.86
CA ARG A 30 14.89 4.75 -17.70
C ARG A 30 14.76 3.27 -18.04
N TYR A 31 14.00 2.51 -17.25
CA TYR A 31 13.85 1.06 -17.35
C TYR A 31 12.41 0.61 -17.58
N ASP A 32 11.54 1.54 -17.99
CA ASP A 32 10.11 1.31 -18.20
C ASP A 32 9.79 0.34 -19.34
N ASP A 33 10.76 0.04 -20.19
CA ASP A 33 10.69 -0.95 -21.26
C ASP A 33 10.98 -2.39 -20.80
N ARG A 34 11.35 -2.59 -19.52
CA ARG A 34 11.77 -3.90 -18.97
C ARG A 34 10.76 -4.46 -17.99
N LEU A 35 10.77 -5.79 -17.88
CA LEU A 35 10.15 -6.56 -16.79
C LEU A 35 11.24 -7.13 -15.88
N PRO A 36 10.95 -7.43 -14.60
CA PRO A 36 11.89 -8.12 -13.72
C PRO A 36 12.33 -9.48 -14.29
N ASP A 37 13.62 -9.78 -14.24
CA ASP A 37 14.17 -11.09 -14.60
C ASP A 37 14.35 -11.94 -13.35
N LEU A 38 13.43 -12.90 -13.15
CA LEU A 38 13.43 -13.80 -12.00
C LEU A 38 14.05 -15.17 -12.33
N SER A 39 14.88 -15.24 -13.38
CA SER A 39 15.66 -16.44 -13.70
C SER A 39 16.76 -16.67 -12.67
N ALA A 40 17.18 -17.93 -12.50
CA ALA A 40 18.22 -18.28 -11.52
C ALA A 40 19.54 -17.49 -11.70
N PRO A 41 20.06 -17.27 -12.93
CA PRO A 41 21.26 -16.43 -13.12
C PRO A 41 21.05 -14.97 -12.72
N ALA A 42 19.90 -14.38 -13.05
CA ALA A 42 19.59 -12.98 -12.72
C ALA A 42 19.45 -12.79 -11.20
N VAL A 43 18.69 -13.65 -10.53
CA VAL A 43 18.56 -13.63 -9.06
C VAL A 43 19.93 -13.82 -8.38
N ALA A 44 20.80 -14.69 -8.91
CA ALA A 44 22.14 -14.87 -8.36
C ALA A 44 23.02 -13.61 -8.54
N ALA A 45 22.87 -12.90 -9.66
CA ALA A 45 23.57 -11.64 -9.91
C ALA A 45 23.06 -10.53 -8.97
N ASP A 46 21.74 -10.42 -8.78
CA ASP A 46 21.14 -9.49 -7.82
C ASP A 46 21.64 -9.74 -6.40
N GLN A 47 21.65 -10.99 -5.96
CA GLN A 47 22.19 -11.35 -4.65
C GLN A 47 23.68 -11.02 -4.51
N ALA A 48 24.48 -11.14 -5.57
CA ALA A 48 25.89 -10.78 -5.54
C ALA A 48 26.07 -9.26 -5.42
N MET A 49 25.31 -8.48 -6.21
CA MET A 49 25.30 -7.02 -6.15
C MET A 49 24.88 -6.51 -4.77
N LEU A 50 23.83 -7.09 -4.18
CA LEU A 50 23.37 -6.72 -2.83
C LEU A 50 24.38 -7.06 -1.74
N ARG A 51 25.08 -8.20 -1.84
CA ARG A 51 26.15 -8.55 -0.88
C ARG A 51 27.33 -7.58 -0.96
N GLU A 52 27.74 -7.21 -2.17
CA GLU A 52 28.79 -6.20 -2.36
C GLU A 52 28.36 -4.83 -1.80
N ALA A 53 27.10 -4.44 -2.00
CA ALA A 53 26.55 -3.22 -1.42
C ALA A 53 26.53 -3.28 0.12
N ALA A 54 26.10 -4.40 0.71
CA ALA A 54 26.09 -4.59 2.17
C ALA A 54 27.49 -4.51 2.76
N ASP A 55 28.46 -5.21 2.16
CA ASP A 55 29.87 -5.17 2.58
C ASP A 55 30.43 -3.74 2.50
N ALA A 56 30.14 -3.00 1.42
CA ALA A 56 30.60 -1.64 1.26
C ALA A 56 29.97 -0.66 2.26
N LEU A 57 28.69 -0.84 2.60
CA LEU A 57 28.00 -0.02 3.61
C LEU A 57 28.51 -0.30 5.03
N ALA A 58 28.90 -1.54 5.33
CA ALA A 58 29.46 -1.92 6.62
C ALA A 58 30.83 -1.29 6.92
N GLU A 59 31.58 -0.90 5.89
CA GLU A 59 32.87 -0.21 6.02
C GLU A 59 32.74 1.31 6.29
N VAL A 60 31.52 1.85 6.22
CA VAL A 60 31.26 3.27 6.52
C VAL A 60 31.16 3.47 8.03
N ASP A 61 32.01 4.36 8.56
CA ASP A 61 31.91 4.82 9.95
C ASP A 61 30.72 5.78 10.11
N ALA A 62 29.56 5.24 10.48
CA ALA A 62 28.32 6.00 10.64
C ALA A 62 28.43 7.13 11.68
N ASP A 63 29.23 6.96 12.74
CA ASP A 63 29.41 7.99 13.78
C ASP A 63 30.15 9.23 13.26
N SER A 64 30.82 9.11 12.10
CA SER A 64 31.50 10.22 11.43
C SER A 64 30.60 11.03 10.49
N LEU A 65 29.40 10.53 10.18
CA LEU A 65 28.42 11.17 9.30
C LEU A 65 27.59 12.22 10.07
N ASP A 66 27.01 13.19 9.36
CA ASP A 66 25.98 14.04 9.94
C ASP A 66 24.64 13.29 10.10
N VAL A 67 23.67 13.85 10.83
CA VAL A 67 22.42 13.15 11.16
C VAL A 67 21.61 12.74 9.92
N GLU A 68 21.59 13.57 8.86
CA GLU A 68 20.86 13.24 7.63
C GLU A 68 21.56 12.10 6.88
N GLU A 69 22.89 12.14 6.77
CA GLU A 69 23.71 11.08 6.18
C GLU A 69 23.68 9.78 7.01
N GLN A 70 23.60 9.85 8.35
CA GLN A 70 23.43 8.69 9.23
C GLN A 70 22.09 7.98 8.96
N VAL A 71 21.01 8.75 8.81
CA VAL A 71 19.70 8.20 8.49
C VAL A 71 19.71 7.60 7.09
N ASP A 72 20.22 8.32 6.09
CA ASP A 72 20.33 7.79 4.73
C ASP A 72 21.19 6.50 4.68
N HIS A 73 22.28 6.41 5.46
CA HIS A 73 23.08 5.19 5.58
C HIS A 73 22.27 4.02 6.15
N ALA A 74 21.56 4.24 7.25
CA ALA A 74 20.73 3.22 7.88
C ALA A 74 19.58 2.75 6.97
N LEU A 75 18.91 3.67 6.28
CA LEU A 75 17.84 3.36 5.34
C LEU A 75 18.34 2.53 4.15
N LEU A 76 19.50 2.91 3.58
CA LEU A 76 20.09 2.18 2.47
C LEU A 76 20.55 0.77 2.88
N ALA A 77 21.14 0.64 4.07
CA ALA A 77 21.51 -0.66 4.62
C ALA A 77 20.26 -1.54 4.85
N ALA A 78 19.20 -0.98 5.43
CA ALA A 78 17.94 -1.69 5.65
C ALA A 78 17.28 -2.16 4.34
N LEU A 79 17.32 -1.32 3.29
CA LEU A 79 16.86 -1.69 1.95
C LEU A 79 17.66 -2.88 1.41
N VAL A 80 18.99 -2.79 1.39
CA VAL A 80 19.86 -3.85 0.86
C VAL A 80 19.65 -5.17 1.62
N ASP A 81 19.61 -5.11 2.95
CA ASP A 81 19.40 -6.28 3.80
C ASP A 81 18.02 -6.92 3.57
N ARG A 82 16.96 -6.10 3.46
CA ARG A 82 15.61 -6.58 3.15
C ARG A 82 15.57 -7.29 1.81
N GLU A 83 16.14 -6.68 0.77
CA GLU A 83 16.17 -7.26 -0.57
C GLU A 83 16.93 -8.60 -0.58
N LEU A 84 18.06 -8.67 0.12
CA LEU A 84 18.84 -9.89 0.24
C LEU A 84 18.07 -10.98 1.01
N PHE A 85 17.36 -10.60 2.07
CA PHE A 85 16.49 -11.49 2.85
C PHE A 85 15.33 -12.04 2.00
N GLU A 86 14.64 -11.18 1.23
CA GLU A 86 13.54 -11.61 0.36
C GLU A 86 14.02 -12.60 -0.71
N LEU A 87 15.18 -12.34 -1.33
CA LEU A 87 15.76 -13.23 -2.35
C LEU A 87 16.38 -14.51 -1.78
N SER A 88 16.81 -14.52 -0.52
CA SER A 88 17.57 -15.66 0.06
C SER A 88 16.74 -16.55 0.99
N GLU A 89 15.85 -15.96 1.79
CA GLU A 89 15.11 -16.64 2.85
C GLU A 89 13.64 -16.84 2.51
N ILE A 90 12.95 -15.81 2.02
CA ILE A 90 11.54 -15.88 1.64
C ILE A 90 11.39 -16.56 0.28
N ARG A 91 12.19 -16.16 -0.70
CA ARG A 91 12.26 -16.72 -2.06
C ARG A 91 10.89 -16.79 -2.73
N ALA A 92 10.09 -15.73 -2.59
CA ALA A 92 8.72 -15.68 -3.11
C ALA A 92 8.65 -16.00 -4.61
N PHE A 93 9.67 -15.59 -5.39
CA PHE A 93 9.80 -15.88 -6.81
C PHE A 93 9.73 -17.39 -7.15
N GLU A 94 9.99 -18.29 -6.20
CA GLU A 94 9.93 -19.75 -6.42
C GLU A 94 8.59 -20.39 -6.09
N TRP A 95 7.69 -19.72 -5.37
CA TRP A 95 6.46 -20.35 -4.88
C TRP A 95 5.22 -19.46 -4.92
N ASP A 96 5.39 -18.15 -5.06
CA ASP A 96 4.29 -17.20 -5.19
C ASP A 96 4.14 -16.79 -6.66
N PRO A 97 3.12 -17.31 -7.37
CA PRO A 97 2.85 -16.92 -8.75
C PRO A 97 2.49 -15.44 -8.90
N LEU A 98 2.02 -14.75 -7.84
CA LEU A 98 1.62 -13.34 -7.91
C LEU A 98 2.81 -12.41 -8.17
N VAL A 99 4.01 -12.78 -7.72
CA VAL A 99 5.26 -12.03 -7.96
C VAL A 99 5.61 -11.94 -9.44
N HIS A 100 5.08 -12.86 -10.26
CA HIS A 100 5.34 -12.92 -11.71
C HIS A 100 4.28 -12.17 -12.55
N ASN A 101 3.31 -11.50 -11.92
CA ASN A 101 2.24 -10.83 -12.66
C ASN A 101 2.73 -9.52 -13.29
N PRO A 102 2.74 -9.37 -14.64
CA PRO A 102 3.19 -8.14 -15.29
C PRO A 102 2.15 -7.01 -15.25
N GLY A 103 0.90 -7.30 -14.87
CA GLY A 103 -0.24 -6.39 -14.94
C GLY A 103 0.02 -5.00 -14.34
N PRO A 104 0.49 -4.89 -13.09
CA PRO A 104 0.76 -3.59 -12.46
C PRO A 104 1.76 -2.72 -13.25
N LEU A 105 2.80 -3.33 -13.82
CA LEU A 105 3.82 -2.61 -14.60
C LEU A 105 3.28 -2.18 -15.97
N LEU A 106 2.44 -2.99 -16.60
CA LEU A 106 1.75 -2.58 -17.83
C LEU A 106 0.79 -1.43 -17.56
N HIS A 107 0.05 -1.51 -16.46
CA HIS A 107 -0.90 -0.48 -16.06
C HIS A 107 -0.24 0.88 -15.81
N ALA A 108 0.91 0.91 -15.12
CA ALA A 108 1.63 2.15 -14.81
C ALA A 108 1.92 3.00 -16.07
N LEU A 109 2.19 2.35 -17.22
CA LEU A 109 2.43 3.03 -18.50
C LEU A 109 1.16 3.55 -19.17
N LEU A 110 0.02 2.90 -18.90
CA LEU A 110 -1.28 3.24 -19.46
C LEU A 110 -1.91 4.42 -18.72
N ALA A 111 -2.00 4.33 -17.39
CA ALA A 111 -2.70 5.31 -16.57
C ALA A 111 -1.96 6.63 -16.43
N ARG A 112 -0.66 6.60 -16.13
CA ARG A 112 0.07 7.81 -15.75
C ARG A 112 0.66 8.51 -16.99
N PRO A 113 0.27 9.76 -17.28
CA PRO A 113 0.72 10.47 -18.48
C PRO A 113 2.08 11.18 -18.26
N TYR A 114 3.08 10.49 -17.70
CA TYR A 114 4.40 11.05 -17.38
C TYR A 114 5.22 11.47 -18.63
N ALA A 115 4.91 10.89 -19.79
CA ALA A 115 5.60 11.14 -21.05
C ALA A 115 4.62 11.18 -22.24
N PRO A 116 5.05 11.71 -23.41
CA PRO A 116 4.29 11.63 -24.66
C PRO A 116 3.81 10.20 -24.95
N VAL A 117 2.65 10.09 -25.59
CA VAL A 117 1.99 8.80 -25.83
C VAL A 117 2.90 7.84 -26.61
N GLU A 118 3.64 8.36 -27.59
CA GLU A 118 4.56 7.58 -28.42
C GLU A 118 5.68 6.96 -27.59
N GLN A 119 6.21 7.69 -26.61
CA GLN A 119 7.25 7.21 -25.71
C GLN A 119 6.70 6.14 -24.76
N ARG A 120 5.53 6.38 -24.16
CA ARG A 120 4.88 5.40 -23.27
C ARG A 120 4.51 4.12 -24.03
N LEU A 121 4.03 4.23 -25.27
CA LEU A 121 3.76 3.06 -26.12
C LEU A 121 5.05 2.33 -26.50
N ALA A 122 6.17 3.02 -26.72
CA ALA A 122 7.45 2.38 -26.97
C ALA A 122 7.94 1.57 -25.75
N HIS A 123 7.84 2.13 -24.54
CA HIS A 123 8.12 1.40 -23.30
C HIS A 123 7.17 0.22 -23.11
N LEU A 124 5.87 0.42 -23.38
CA LEU A 124 4.86 -0.63 -23.29
C LEU A 124 5.16 -1.79 -24.26
N VAL A 125 5.61 -1.51 -25.48
CA VAL A 125 6.03 -2.55 -26.44
C VAL A 125 7.17 -3.39 -25.89
N GLY A 126 8.15 -2.76 -25.22
CA GLY A 126 9.25 -3.46 -24.54
C GLY A 126 8.72 -4.47 -23.52
N ARG A 127 7.85 -4.01 -22.60
CA ARG A 127 7.23 -4.90 -21.59
C ARG A 127 6.38 -5.99 -22.22
N LEU A 128 5.50 -5.66 -23.17
CA LEU A 128 4.63 -6.63 -23.85
C LEU A 128 5.44 -7.71 -24.57
N THR A 129 6.55 -7.34 -25.20
CA THR A 129 7.43 -8.27 -25.90
C THR A 129 8.18 -9.18 -24.92
N ALA A 130 8.47 -8.71 -23.71
CA ALA A 130 9.11 -9.51 -22.65
C ALA A 130 8.15 -10.47 -21.92
N VAL A 131 6.81 -10.25 -21.99
CA VAL A 131 5.82 -11.09 -21.27
C VAL A 131 5.97 -12.59 -21.56
N PRO A 132 6.07 -13.08 -22.81
CA PRO A 132 6.17 -14.51 -23.07
C PRO A 132 7.38 -15.18 -22.40
N ASP A 133 8.55 -14.55 -22.48
CA ASP A 133 9.78 -15.09 -21.88
C ASP A 133 9.74 -15.01 -20.34
N ALA A 134 9.19 -13.92 -19.78
CA ALA A 134 8.99 -13.79 -18.33
C ALA A 134 8.08 -14.90 -17.78
N LEU A 135 6.98 -15.23 -18.48
CA LEU A 135 6.07 -16.31 -18.08
C LEU A 135 6.67 -17.71 -18.31
N ALA A 136 7.53 -17.87 -19.32
CA ALA A 136 8.32 -19.09 -19.47
C ALA A 136 9.26 -19.30 -18.27
N THR A 137 9.96 -18.25 -17.85
CA THR A 137 10.80 -18.24 -16.64
C THR A 137 9.99 -18.54 -15.38
N ALA A 138 8.81 -17.93 -15.24
CA ALA A 138 7.90 -18.21 -14.12
C ALA A 138 7.55 -19.71 -14.04
N ARG A 139 7.17 -20.34 -15.17
CA ARG A 139 6.87 -21.78 -15.20
C ARG A 139 8.06 -22.68 -14.87
N ALA A 140 9.28 -22.26 -15.23
CA ALA A 140 10.49 -23.00 -14.91
C ALA A 140 10.91 -22.86 -13.43
N THR A 141 10.47 -21.79 -12.77
CA THR A 141 10.93 -21.41 -11.43
C THR A 141 9.92 -21.77 -10.34
N LEU A 142 8.62 -21.63 -10.63
CA LEU A 142 7.53 -21.86 -9.69
C LEU A 142 7.39 -23.34 -9.32
N ARG A 143 7.32 -23.60 -8.01
CA ARG A 143 7.17 -24.92 -7.40
C ARG A 143 6.43 -24.80 -6.07
N ASP A 144 5.70 -25.85 -5.70
CA ASP A 144 5.07 -25.96 -4.36
C ASP A 144 4.27 -24.71 -3.96
N MET A 145 3.41 -24.23 -4.87
CA MET A 145 2.63 -23.01 -4.67
C MET A 145 1.48 -23.26 -3.68
N PRO A 146 1.24 -22.38 -2.70
CA PRO A 146 0.01 -22.42 -1.92
C PRO A 146 -1.21 -22.28 -2.82
N ARG A 147 -2.25 -23.07 -2.54
CA ARG A 147 -3.45 -23.09 -3.37
C ARG A 147 -4.12 -21.71 -3.49
N VAL A 148 -4.18 -20.97 -2.40
CA VAL A 148 -4.79 -19.62 -2.35
C VAL A 148 -4.06 -18.62 -3.26
N HIS A 149 -2.73 -18.69 -3.35
CA HIS A 149 -1.94 -17.85 -4.26
C HIS A 149 -2.17 -18.24 -5.72
N ALA A 150 -2.15 -19.52 -6.04
CA ALA A 150 -2.40 -20.01 -7.41
C ALA A 150 -3.82 -19.68 -7.89
N GLU A 151 -4.85 -19.85 -7.05
CA GLU A 151 -6.23 -19.46 -7.37
C GLU A 151 -6.37 -17.95 -7.59
N THR A 152 -5.68 -17.15 -6.78
CA THR A 152 -5.68 -15.68 -6.94
C THR A 152 -4.95 -15.26 -8.22
N ALA A 153 -3.82 -15.91 -8.52
CA ALA A 153 -3.06 -15.64 -9.74
C ALA A 153 -3.86 -15.94 -11.00
N VAL A 154 -4.67 -17.01 -11.03
CA VAL A 154 -5.58 -17.28 -12.16
C VAL A 154 -6.48 -16.07 -12.46
N GLY A 155 -7.06 -15.45 -11.43
CA GLY A 155 -7.89 -14.26 -11.59
C GLY A 155 -7.08 -13.04 -12.04
N GLN A 156 -5.97 -12.75 -11.36
CA GLN A 156 -5.17 -11.55 -11.66
C GLN A 156 -4.53 -11.58 -13.06
N PHE A 157 -4.02 -12.73 -13.51
CA PHE A 157 -3.40 -12.84 -14.83
C PHE A 157 -4.43 -12.77 -15.95
N ALA A 158 -5.65 -13.28 -15.73
CA ALA A 158 -6.78 -13.07 -16.64
C ALA A 158 -7.16 -11.57 -16.72
N GLY A 159 -7.14 -10.88 -15.57
CA GLY A 159 -7.29 -9.42 -15.50
C GLY A 159 -6.21 -8.67 -16.27
N SER A 160 -4.94 -9.08 -16.16
CA SER A 160 -3.84 -8.52 -16.95
C SER A 160 -4.03 -8.71 -18.45
N ALA A 161 -4.57 -9.85 -18.89
CA ALA A 161 -4.89 -10.08 -20.30
C ALA A 161 -6.05 -9.18 -20.78
N ALA A 162 -7.07 -8.97 -19.93
CA ALA A 162 -8.16 -8.03 -20.21
C ALA A 162 -7.66 -6.58 -20.31
N LEU A 163 -6.82 -6.14 -19.37
CA LEU A 163 -6.15 -4.83 -19.41
C LEU A 163 -5.47 -4.59 -20.77
N ILE A 164 -4.69 -5.56 -21.26
CA ILE A 164 -4.01 -5.42 -22.57
C ILE A 164 -5.03 -5.33 -23.70
N ARG A 165 -6.08 -6.16 -23.67
CA ARG A 165 -7.11 -6.22 -24.71
C ARG A 165 -7.93 -4.93 -24.80
N ASP A 166 -8.22 -4.32 -23.66
CA ASP A 166 -9.22 -3.27 -23.56
C ASP A 166 -8.60 -1.87 -23.50
N GLU A 167 -7.48 -1.69 -22.80
CA GLU A 167 -6.86 -0.36 -22.57
C GLU A 167 -5.77 -0.01 -23.60
N VAL A 168 -5.00 -0.98 -24.09
CA VAL A 168 -3.92 -0.72 -25.06
C VAL A 168 -4.45 -0.12 -26.37
N PRO A 169 -5.57 -0.60 -26.95
CA PRO A 169 -6.15 0.03 -28.14
C PRO A 169 -6.55 1.49 -27.92
N LEU A 170 -7.04 1.84 -26.72
CA LEU A 170 -7.45 3.21 -26.38
C LEU A 170 -6.24 4.16 -26.39
N LEU A 171 -5.11 3.74 -25.82
CA LEU A 171 -3.88 4.53 -25.86
C LEU A 171 -3.29 4.57 -27.28
N LEU A 172 -3.30 3.44 -28.00
CA LEU A 172 -2.78 3.32 -29.36
C LEU A 172 -3.53 4.20 -30.37
N ALA A 173 -4.84 4.41 -30.18
CA ALA A 173 -5.65 5.30 -31.02
C ALA A 173 -5.11 6.74 -31.07
N ARG A 174 -4.34 7.16 -30.07
CA ARG A 174 -3.69 8.48 -30.00
C ARG A 174 -2.35 8.54 -30.75
N ALA A 175 -1.76 7.39 -31.12
CA ALA A 175 -0.53 7.29 -31.90
C ALA A 175 -0.60 6.11 -32.90
N PRO A 176 -1.51 6.15 -33.89
CA PRO A 176 -1.80 5.01 -34.77
C PRO A 176 -0.62 4.56 -35.64
N ALA A 177 0.40 5.41 -35.81
CA ALA A 177 1.63 5.05 -36.51
C ALA A 177 2.39 3.89 -35.85
N LEU A 178 2.18 3.63 -34.55
CA LEU A 178 2.80 2.55 -33.79
C LEU A 178 2.02 1.23 -33.84
N ALA A 179 0.89 1.17 -34.55
CA ALA A 179 0.05 -0.04 -34.58
C ALA A 179 0.81 -1.28 -35.06
N GLY A 180 1.67 -1.13 -36.07
CA GLY A 180 2.48 -2.23 -36.61
C GLY A 180 3.49 -2.85 -35.62
N THR A 181 3.81 -2.16 -34.52
CA THR A 181 4.66 -2.70 -33.44
C THR A 181 3.87 -3.07 -32.19
N VAL A 182 2.85 -2.29 -31.84
CA VAL A 182 2.06 -2.48 -30.61
C VAL A 182 1.13 -3.69 -30.72
N GLU A 183 0.38 -3.84 -31.82
CA GLU A 183 -0.63 -4.90 -31.95
C GLU A 183 -0.03 -6.32 -31.93
N PRO A 184 1.10 -6.59 -32.62
CA PRO A 184 1.73 -7.91 -32.53
C PRO A 184 2.25 -8.23 -31.12
N ALA A 185 2.86 -7.25 -30.44
CA ALA A 185 3.36 -7.43 -29.08
C ALA A 185 2.22 -7.68 -28.09
N ALA A 186 1.13 -6.91 -28.18
CA ALA A 186 -0.07 -7.10 -27.37
C ALA A 186 -0.71 -8.48 -27.60
N THR A 187 -0.80 -8.92 -28.86
CA THR A 187 -1.37 -10.23 -29.21
C THR A 187 -0.54 -11.37 -28.62
N ALA A 188 0.80 -11.30 -28.72
CA ALA A 188 1.69 -12.31 -28.15
C ALA A 188 1.63 -12.34 -26.61
N ALA A 189 1.58 -11.17 -25.96
CA ALA A 189 1.45 -11.07 -24.51
C ALA A 189 0.13 -11.66 -24.00
N ILE A 190 -1.01 -11.34 -24.65
CA ILE A 190 -2.33 -11.92 -24.30
C ILE A 190 -2.29 -13.44 -24.42
N ALA A 191 -1.77 -13.97 -25.53
CA ALA A 191 -1.69 -15.41 -25.74
C ALA A 191 -0.83 -16.10 -24.66
N ALA A 192 0.29 -15.51 -24.28
CA ALA A 192 1.16 -16.04 -23.24
C ALA A 192 0.51 -16.00 -21.84
N LEU A 193 -0.23 -14.93 -21.52
CA LEU A 193 -1.02 -14.84 -20.28
C LEU A 193 -2.13 -15.90 -20.23
N ASP A 194 -2.88 -16.07 -21.33
CA ASP A 194 -3.93 -17.09 -21.43
C ASP A 194 -3.36 -18.51 -21.28
N GLU A 195 -2.20 -18.78 -21.89
CA GLU A 195 -1.48 -20.05 -21.75
C GLU A 195 -1.03 -20.30 -20.30
N PHE A 196 -0.49 -19.27 -19.64
CA PHE A 196 -0.06 -19.34 -18.24
C PHE A 196 -1.24 -19.57 -17.28
N VAL A 197 -2.37 -18.89 -17.50
CA VAL A 197 -3.63 -19.13 -16.77
C VAL A 197 -4.11 -20.57 -16.97
N GLY A 198 -4.05 -21.08 -18.21
CA GLY A 198 -4.36 -22.48 -18.52
C GLY A 198 -3.47 -23.46 -17.76
N TRP A 199 -2.16 -23.19 -17.70
CA TRP A 199 -1.19 -23.98 -16.94
C TRP A 199 -1.49 -23.99 -15.43
N LEU A 200 -1.77 -22.83 -14.82
CA LEU A 200 -2.14 -22.74 -13.41
C LEU A 200 -3.41 -23.54 -13.10
N ARG A 201 -4.46 -23.41 -13.94
CA ARG A 201 -5.71 -24.16 -13.80
C ARG A 201 -5.50 -25.67 -13.91
N ALA A 202 -4.67 -26.11 -14.85
CA ALA A 202 -4.33 -27.52 -15.00
C ALA A 202 -3.62 -28.06 -13.75
N GLY A 203 -2.68 -27.29 -13.19
CA GLY A 203 -2.01 -27.63 -11.91
C GLY A 203 -2.99 -27.75 -10.74
N LEU A 204 -3.86 -26.75 -10.56
CA LEU A 204 -4.90 -26.74 -9.51
C LEU A 204 -5.91 -27.89 -9.63
N ALA A 205 -6.16 -28.38 -10.85
CA ALA A 205 -7.05 -29.52 -11.10
C ALA A 205 -6.34 -30.86 -10.89
N ALA A 206 -5.02 -30.94 -11.16
CA ALA A 206 -4.23 -32.14 -10.97
C ALA A 206 -3.91 -32.42 -9.48
N ASP A 207 -3.82 -31.37 -8.65
CA ASP A 207 -3.63 -31.48 -7.21
C ASP A 207 -4.87 -31.00 -6.44
N ALA A 208 -5.62 -31.97 -5.89
CA ALA A 208 -6.77 -31.70 -5.02
C ALA A 208 -6.37 -31.45 -3.55
N GLY A 209 -5.08 -31.51 -3.23
CA GLY A 209 -4.56 -31.18 -1.91
C GLY A 209 -4.62 -29.68 -1.61
N PRO A 210 -4.40 -29.29 -0.33
CA PRO A 210 -4.41 -27.89 0.08
C PRO A 210 -3.21 -27.08 -0.46
N GLY A 211 -2.22 -27.74 -1.09
CA GLY A 211 -0.94 -27.13 -1.45
C GLY A 211 -0.05 -26.84 -0.22
N ARG A 212 1.03 -26.11 -0.45
CA ARG A 212 1.90 -25.57 0.61
C ARG A 212 1.10 -24.67 1.56
N ASP A 213 1.38 -24.74 2.86
CA ASP A 213 0.80 -23.79 3.83
C ASP A 213 1.30 -22.37 3.50
N PRO A 214 0.40 -21.40 3.24
CA PRO A 214 0.79 -20.01 2.97
C PRO A 214 1.40 -19.31 4.19
N ARG A 215 1.22 -19.86 5.39
CA ARG A 215 1.76 -19.27 6.63
C ARG A 215 3.28 -19.41 6.68
N LEU A 216 3.96 -18.27 6.76
CA LEU A 216 5.43 -18.21 6.91
C LEU A 216 5.99 -18.90 8.16
N GLY A 217 5.21 -19.01 9.24
CA GLY A 217 5.70 -19.45 10.55
C GLY A 217 6.49 -18.36 11.27
N ARG A 218 6.57 -18.47 12.60
CA ARG A 218 7.11 -17.43 13.50
C ARG A 218 8.48 -16.88 13.09
N ARG A 219 9.48 -17.75 12.87
CA ARG A 219 10.85 -17.31 12.57
C ARG A 219 10.92 -16.44 11.30
N ARG A 220 10.30 -16.88 10.20
CA ARG A 220 10.35 -16.15 8.92
C ARG A 220 9.47 -14.90 8.99
N TRP A 221 8.31 -14.99 9.63
CA TRP A 221 7.42 -13.85 9.79
C TRP A 221 8.04 -12.76 10.67
N GLU A 222 8.63 -13.08 11.83
CA GLU A 222 9.28 -12.09 12.71
C GLU A 222 10.50 -11.44 12.03
N ALA A 223 11.30 -12.20 11.28
CA ALA A 223 12.41 -11.65 10.50
C ALA A 223 11.91 -10.72 9.39
N ARG A 224 10.85 -11.11 8.66
CA ARG A 224 10.23 -10.23 7.66
C ARG A 224 9.60 -9.00 8.29
N LEU A 225 8.99 -9.14 9.48
CA LEU A 225 8.35 -8.05 10.21
C LEU A 225 9.36 -6.97 10.57
N TRP A 226 10.56 -7.35 10.99
CA TRP A 226 11.66 -6.41 11.25
C TRP A 226 11.94 -5.54 10.02
N HIS A 227 12.13 -6.16 8.85
CA HIS A 227 12.42 -5.41 7.62
C HIS A 227 11.23 -4.59 7.10
N THR A 228 10.00 -5.05 7.33
CA THR A 228 8.80 -4.32 6.90
C THR A 228 8.52 -3.12 7.79
N LEU A 229 8.66 -3.28 9.11
CA LEU A 229 8.29 -2.24 10.05
C LEU A 229 9.41 -1.25 10.33
N ASP A 230 10.64 -1.74 10.33
CA ASP A 230 11.84 -0.98 10.67
C ASP A 230 11.69 -0.16 11.96
N THR A 231 11.31 -0.86 13.02
CA THR A 231 10.93 -0.31 14.33
C THR A 231 11.65 -1.05 15.46
N GLU A 232 11.76 -0.43 16.63
CA GLU A 232 12.31 -1.07 17.84
C GLU A 232 11.29 -2.03 18.51
N LEU A 233 10.02 -2.00 18.08
CA LEU A 233 8.96 -2.84 18.64
C LEU A 233 9.10 -4.30 18.15
N GLY A 234 9.35 -5.23 19.08
CA GLY A 234 9.25 -6.66 18.79
C GLY A 234 7.80 -7.14 18.60
N ALA A 235 7.60 -8.28 17.94
CA ALA A 235 6.26 -8.83 17.67
C ALA A 235 5.35 -8.93 18.92
N ALA A 236 5.89 -9.39 20.05
CA ALA A 236 5.15 -9.48 21.31
C ALA A 236 4.70 -8.11 21.84
N GLU A 237 5.51 -7.07 21.63
CA GLU A 237 5.18 -5.69 21.97
C GLU A 237 4.04 -5.16 21.08
N VAL A 238 4.16 -5.35 19.77
CA VAL A 238 3.13 -4.98 18.79
C VAL A 238 1.79 -5.63 19.15
N GLN A 239 1.78 -6.94 19.39
CA GLN A 239 0.56 -7.65 19.77
C GLN A 239 -0.02 -7.15 21.10
N ARG A 240 0.82 -6.86 22.10
CA ARG A 240 0.35 -6.31 23.39
C ARG A 240 -0.30 -4.95 23.21
N ARG A 241 0.34 -4.04 22.45
CA ARG A 241 -0.21 -2.72 22.13
C ARG A 241 -1.52 -2.85 21.35
N ALA A 242 -1.60 -3.77 20.39
CA ALA A 242 -2.80 -3.99 19.59
C ALA A 242 -3.99 -4.45 20.44
N TRP A 243 -3.80 -5.42 21.35
CA TRP A 243 -4.88 -5.83 22.26
C TRP A 243 -5.33 -4.70 23.20
N ALA A 244 -4.37 -3.95 23.77
CA ALA A 244 -4.70 -2.81 24.62
C ALA A 244 -5.47 -1.72 23.86
N ASN A 245 -5.08 -1.43 22.62
CA ASN A 245 -5.78 -0.48 21.78
C ASN A 245 -7.18 -0.98 21.41
N LEU A 246 -7.33 -2.27 21.08
CA LEU A 246 -8.63 -2.86 20.76
C LEU A 246 -9.61 -2.71 21.91
N ASP A 247 -9.17 -2.94 23.15
CA ASP A 247 -10.00 -2.76 24.35
C ASP A 247 -10.37 -1.30 24.60
N ARG A 248 -9.40 -0.38 24.47
CA ARG A 248 -9.64 1.07 24.57
C ARG A 248 -10.68 1.54 23.55
N VAL A 249 -10.46 1.27 22.27
CA VAL A 249 -11.32 1.74 21.18
C VAL A 249 -12.70 1.08 21.24
N THR A 250 -12.79 -0.17 21.73
CA THR A 250 -14.09 -0.83 21.99
C THR A 250 -14.90 -0.07 23.04
N ALA A 251 -14.26 0.45 24.09
CA ALA A 251 -14.94 1.27 25.08
C ALA A 251 -15.37 2.63 24.51
N GLU A 252 -14.50 3.26 23.71
CA GLU A 252 -14.78 4.56 23.09
C GLU A 252 -15.92 4.50 22.06
N ILE A 253 -15.95 3.48 21.18
CA ILE A 253 -17.03 3.34 20.20
C ILE A 253 -18.37 3.04 20.87
N ARG A 254 -18.38 2.27 21.97
CA ARG A 254 -19.59 2.03 22.77
C ARG A 254 -20.10 3.32 23.41
N ALA A 255 -19.21 4.15 23.95
CA ALA A 255 -19.58 5.44 24.52
C ALA A 255 -20.14 6.39 23.45
N ALA A 256 -19.47 6.50 22.29
CA ALA A 256 -19.92 7.30 21.17
C ALA A 256 -21.28 6.82 20.62
N ALA A 257 -21.50 5.50 20.57
CA ALA A 257 -22.78 4.94 20.15
C ALA A 257 -23.91 5.27 21.13
N VAL A 258 -23.65 5.21 22.44
CA VAL A 258 -24.62 5.62 23.47
C VAL A 258 -24.95 7.10 23.35
N GLU A 259 -23.97 7.96 23.06
CA GLU A 259 -24.22 9.38 22.81
C GLU A 259 -25.13 9.60 21.59
N LEU A 260 -24.94 8.82 20.51
CA LEU A 260 -25.70 8.98 19.28
C LEU A 260 -27.14 8.44 19.38
N VAL A 261 -27.31 7.21 19.89
CA VAL A 261 -28.61 6.49 19.83
C VAL A 261 -29.20 6.13 21.19
N GLY A 262 -28.50 6.43 22.29
CA GLY A 262 -28.90 6.04 23.64
C GLY A 262 -28.83 4.53 23.91
N GLY A 263 -29.11 4.14 25.16
CA GLY A 263 -29.09 2.75 25.62
C GLY A 263 -27.83 2.36 26.39
N PRO A 264 -27.60 1.06 26.64
CA PRO A 264 -26.41 0.56 27.34
C PRO A 264 -25.15 0.61 26.46
N ALA A 265 -23.98 0.71 27.08
CA ALA A 265 -22.69 0.67 26.39
C ALA A 265 -22.31 -0.77 26.00
N ASP A 266 -22.97 -1.31 24.96
CA ASP A 266 -22.78 -2.67 24.45
C ASP A 266 -22.70 -2.75 22.92
N ASP A 267 -22.34 -3.93 22.41
CA ASP A 267 -22.14 -4.16 20.97
C ASP A 267 -23.44 -4.02 20.16
N ALA A 268 -24.59 -4.31 20.78
CA ALA A 268 -25.89 -4.10 20.15
C ALA A 268 -26.16 -2.62 19.90
N THR A 269 -25.74 -1.75 20.83
CA THR A 269 -25.86 -0.29 20.70
C THR A 269 -24.91 0.26 19.65
N VAL A 270 -23.69 -0.26 19.55
CA VAL A 270 -22.76 0.07 18.45
C VAL A 270 -23.38 -0.30 17.09
N ARG A 271 -23.91 -1.52 16.95
CA ARG A 271 -24.57 -1.95 15.70
C ARG A 271 -25.75 -1.05 15.33
N ARG A 272 -26.62 -0.69 16.27
CA ARG A 272 -27.72 0.26 16.02
C ARG A 272 -27.22 1.63 15.54
N ALA A 273 -26.14 2.13 16.14
CA ALA A 273 -25.54 3.40 15.74
C ALA A 273 -24.98 3.32 14.32
N LEU A 274 -24.21 2.27 14.00
CA LEU A 274 -23.68 2.06 12.66
C LEU A 274 -24.79 1.83 11.61
N ASP A 275 -25.85 1.10 11.95
CA ASP A 275 -27.01 0.89 11.09
C ASP A 275 -27.75 2.20 10.78
N LEU A 276 -27.82 3.12 11.76
CA LEU A 276 -28.38 4.45 11.57
C LEU A 276 -27.53 5.27 10.60
N LEU A 277 -26.20 5.27 10.78
CA LEU A 277 -25.28 5.98 9.89
C LEU A 277 -25.31 5.40 8.47
N ALA A 278 -25.44 4.08 8.36
CA ALA A 278 -25.51 3.37 7.09
C ALA A 278 -26.80 3.62 6.30
N ALA A 279 -27.79 4.34 6.86
CA ALA A 279 -29.00 4.74 6.14
C ALA A 279 -28.78 5.98 5.24
N GLU A 280 -27.72 6.76 5.50
CA GLU A 280 -27.31 7.91 4.68
C GLU A 280 -26.05 7.51 3.91
N HIS A 281 -26.22 7.12 2.65
CA HIS A 281 -25.12 6.62 1.83
C HIS A 281 -25.21 7.12 0.39
N PRO A 282 -24.07 7.19 -0.33
CA PRO A 282 -24.07 7.50 -1.75
C PRO A 282 -24.50 6.26 -2.56
N ASP A 283 -24.49 6.42 -3.88
CA ASP A 283 -24.65 5.38 -4.88
C ASP A 283 -23.54 5.44 -5.94
N ASP A 284 -23.60 4.58 -6.95
CA ASP A 284 -22.61 4.52 -8.04
C ASP A 284 -22.48 5.84 -8.82
N HIS A 285 -23.47 6.73 -8.75
CA HIS A 285 -23.49 8.01 -9.46
C HIS A 285 -23.05 9.19 -8.61
N SER A 286 -23.09 9.08 -7.28
CA SER A 286 -22.88 10.20 -6.35
C SER A 286 -21.62 10.09 -5.49
N ILE A 287 -21.00 8.90 -5.40
CA ILE A 287 -19.82 8.68 -4.52
C ILE A 287 -18.62 9.59 -4.88
N VAL A 288 -18.37 9.83 -6.16
CA VAL A 288 -17.25 10.68 -6.62
C VAL A 288 -17.51 12.16 -6.29
N ASP A 289 -18.75 12.62 -6.47
CA ASP A 289 -19.15 13.99 -6.14
C ASP A 289 -19.09 14.22 -4.62
N LEU A 290 -19.52 13.25 -3.82
CA LEU A 290 -19.43 13.30 -2.36
C LEU A 290 -17.98 13.43 -1.89
N ALA A 291 -17.06 12.67 -2.47
CA ALA A 291 -15.64 12.77 -2.14
C ALA A 291 -15.05 14.13 -2.50
N SER A 292 -15.53 14.74 -3.59
CA SER A 292 -15.11 16.10 -3.99
C SER A 292 -15.56 17.15 -3.00
N VAL A 293 -16.83 17.12 -2.59
CA VAL A 293 -17.34 18.01 -1.53
C VAL A 293 -16.58 17.79 -0.22
N THR A 294 -16.31 16.54 0.12
CA THR A 294 -15.60 16.16 1.34
C THR A 294 -14.16 16.69 1.36
N LEU A 295 -13.47 16.67 0.22
CA LEU A 295 -12.10 17.21 0.12
C LEU A 295 -12.09 18.70 0.46
N ASP A 296 -13.04 19.48 -0.08
CA ASP A 296 -13.17 20.90 0.25
C ASP A 296 -13.46 21.12 1.74
N GLU A 297 -14.39 20.35 2.32
CA GLU A 297 -14.70 20.38 3.76
C GLU A 297 -13.45 20.12 4.61
N ALA A 298 -12.64 19.12 4.24
CA ALA A 298 -11.42 18.75 4.96
C ALA A 298 -10.33 19.82 4.82
N VAL A 299 -10.14 20.40 3.64
CA VAL A 299 -9.20 21.51 3.39
C VAL A 299 -9.54 22.71 4.26
N ASP A 300 -10.81 23.11 4.29
CA ASP A 300 -11.25 24.24 5.09
C ASP A 300 -11.09 23.98 6.59
N PHE A 301 -11.35 22.74 7.03
CA PHE A 301 -11.15 22.35 8.43
C PHE A 301 -9.67 22.38 8.84
N VAL A 302 -8.77 21.83 8.02
CA VAL A 302 -7.31 21.85 8.23
C VAL A 302 -6.81 23.29 8.33
N ARG A 303 -7.29 24.16 7.43
CA ARG A 303 -6.94 25.59 7.41
C ARG A 303 -7.46 26.31 8.67
N ALA A 304 -8.71 26.06 9.06
CA ALA A 304 -9.33 26.73 10.20
C ALA A 304 -8.67 26.37 11.54
N HIS A 305 -8.15 25.14 11.67
CA HIS A 305 -7.52 24.66 12.90
C HIS A 305 -5.99 24.78 12.91
N ASP A 306 -5.39 25.28 11.82
CA ASP A 306 -3.94 25.43 11.68
C ASP A 306 -3.20 24.10 11.95
N LEU A 307 -3.60 23.02 11.27
CA LEU A 307 -3.12 21.67 11.57
C LEU A 307 -1.79 21.34 10.90
N VAL A 308 -1.62 21.69 9.63
CA VAL A 308 -0.44 21.40 8.80
C VAL A 308 -0.43 22.37 7.62
N SER A 309 0.74 22.73 7.11
CA SER A 309 0.84 23.62 5.96
C SER A 309 0.22 22.98 4.72
N LEU A 310 -0.67 23.71 4.05
CA LEU A 310 -1.27 23.30 2.77
C LEU A 310 -0.30 23.57 1.62
N VAL A 311 -0.46 22.81 0.53
CA VAL A 311 0.31 22.92 -0.71
C VAL A 311 -0.62 23.09 -1.90
N ASP A 312 -0.11 23.67 -2.99
CA ASP A 312 -0.89 23.96 -4.21
C ASP A 312 -0.90 22.81 -5.23
N ASP A 313 -0.37 21.63 -4.87
CA ASP A 313 -0.35 20.45 -5.74
C ASP A 313 -1.79 20.05 -6.14
N PRO A 314 -2.03 19.64 -7.39
CA PRO A 314 -3.35 19.20 -7.79
C PRO A 314 -3.67 17.79 -7.26
N CYS A 315 -4.81 17.66 -6.57
CA CYS A 315 -5.45 16.38 -6.25
C CYS A 315 -6.66 16.20 -7.16
N VAL A 316 -6.60 15.23 -8.07
CA VAL A 316 -7.67 14.92 -9.02
C VAL A 316 -8.47 13.73 -8.52
N ILE A 317 -9.74 13.95 -8.22
CA ILE A 317 -10.67 12.88 -7.81
C ILE A 317 -11.25 12.25 -9.07
N GLN A 318 -11.21 10.93 -9.16
CA GLN A 318 -11.74 10.21 -10.31
C GLN A 318 -12.30 8.84 -9.95
N GLU A 319 -13.13 8.31 -10.85
CA GLU A 319 -13.59 6.93 -10.77
C GLU A 319 -12.40 5.97 -10.94
N MET A 320 -12.32 4.98 -10.05
CA MET A 320 -11.30 3.95 -10.13
C MET A 320 -11.49 3.13 -11.42
N PRO A 321 -10.43 2.95 -12.23
CA PRO A 321 -10.51 2.10 -13.41
C PRO A 321 -10.96 0.66 -13.07
N GLU A 322 -11.74 0.03 -13.94
CA GLU A 322 -12.40 -1.26 -13.66
C GLU A 322 -11.41 -2.37 -13.25
N PHE A 323 -10.25 -2.46 -13.93
CA PHE A 323 -9.24 -3.48 -13.62
C PHE A 323 -8.62 -3.32 -12.22
N ALA A 324 -8.67 -2.12 -11.62
CA ALA A 324 -8.13 -1.84 -10.28
C ALA A 324 -9.16 -2.07 -9.16
N ARG A 325 -10.44 -2.30 -9.51
CA ARG A 325 -11.52 -2.50 -8.54
C ARG A 325 -11.41 -3.86 -7.86
N GLY A 326 -11.87 -3.93 -6.61
CA GLY A 326 -11.99 -5.18 -5.84
C GLY A 326 -10.81 -5.50 -4.92
N VAL A 327 -9.80 -4.64 -4.85
CA VAL A 327 -8.70 -4.72 -3.85
C VAL A 327 -8.91 -3.71 -2.73
N ALA A 328 -9.20 -2.46 -3.09
CA ALA A 328 -9.55 -1.38 -2.18
C ALA A 328 -10.70 -0.56 -2.79
N VAL A 329 -11.45 0.15 -1.95
CA VAL A 329 -12.54 1.03 -2.41
C VAL A 329 -12.05 2.38 -2.83
N ALA A 330 -10.98 2.87 -2.22
CA ALA A 330 -10.28 4.03 -2.71
C ALA A 330 -8.77 3.86 -2.51
N TYR A 331 -8.00 4.66 -3.23
CA TYR A 331 -6.56 4.82 -3.02
C TYR A 331 -6.09 6.18 -3.51
N CYS A 332 -5.01 6.66 -2.90
CA CYS A 332 -4.19 7.77 -3.37
C CYS A 332 -3.08 7.25 -4.29
N ASP A 333 -2.96 7.84 -5.49
CA ASP A 333 -1.93 7.54 -6.48
C ASP A 333 -1.13 8.80 -6.80
N SER A 334 -0.11 9.03 -5.98
CA SER A 334 0.83 10.14 -6.12
C SER A 334 1.97 9.78 -7.09
N PRO A 335 2.56 10.76 -7.77
CA PRO A 335 3.77 10.52 -8.53
C PRO A 335 4.94 10.21 -7.60
N GLY A 336 5.80 9.27 -8.00
CA GLY A 336 6.93 8.81 -7.19
C GLY A 336 7.98 9.91 -6.91
N PRO A 337 8.84 9.76 -5.89
CA PRO A 337 9.72 10.84 -5.44
C PRO A 337 10.77 11.30 -6.47
N LEU A 338 11.13 10.45 -7.43
CA LEU A 338 12.04 10.77 -8.54
C LEU A 338 11.32 11.26 -9.81
N GLU A 339 9.99 11.29 -9.84
CA GLU A 339 9.20 11.68 -11.01
C GLU A 339 9.50 13.15 -11.39
N PRO A 340 10.12 13.38 -12.56
CA PRO A 340 10.46 14.73 -13.01
C PRO A 340 9.27 15.48 -13.64
N ALA A 341 8.21 14.78 -14.06
CA ALA A 341 7.05 15.41 -14.66
C ALA A 341 6.15 16.05 -13.60
N ASP A 342 5.54 17.18 -13.97
CA ASP A 342 4.52 17.83 -13.17
C ASP A 342 3.19 17.09 -13.35
N LEU A 343 2.95 16.11 -12.48
CA LEU A 343 1.80 15.21 -12.52
C LEU A 343 0.92 15.42 -11.30
N PRO A 344 -0.41 15.33 -11.46
CA PRO A 344 -1.31 15.34 -10.31
C PRO A 344 -1.20 14.06 -9.50
N THR A 345 -1.62 14.17 -8.24
CA THR A 345 -2.01 13.02 -7.43
C THR A 345 -3.45 12.68 -7.74
N PHE A 346 -3.75 11.39 -7.93
CA PHE A 346 -5.12 10.94 -8.14
C PHE A 346 -5.70 10.38 -6.84
N TYR A 347 -6.89 10.82 -6.46
CA TYR A 347 -7.71 10.17 -5.45
C TYR A 347 -8.78 9.35 -6.18
N CYS A 348 -8.51 8.05 -6.33
CA CYS A 348 -9.34 7.14 -7.11
C CYS A 348 -10.37 6.44 -6.21
N ILE A 349 -11.65 6.45 -6.60
CA ILE A 349 -12.74 5.86 -5.81
C ILE A 349 -13.55 4.90 -6.67
N ALA A 350 -13.75 3.68 -6.18
CA ALA A 350 -14.46 2.63 -6.89
C ALA A 350 -15.97 2.69 -6.62
N PRO A 351 -16.81 2.84 -7.66
CA PRO A 351 -18.21 2.44 -7.59
C PRO A 351 -18.28 0.90 -7.59
N THR A 352 -19.47 0.37 -7.33
CA THR A 352 -19.67 -1.07 -7.35
C THR A 352 -19.58 -1.64 -8.77
N PRO A 353 -19.11 -2.89 -8.94
CA PRO A 353 -19.16 -3.55 -10.23
C PRO A 353 -20.60 -3.72 -10.75
N ALA A 354 -20.80 -3.47 -12.04
CA ALA A 354 -22.13 -3.43 -12.65
C ALA A 354 -22.89 -4.77 -12.63
N ASP A 355 -22.18 -5.89 -12.43
CA ASP A 355 -22.75 -7.23 -12.33
C ASP A 355 -23.17 -7.62 -10.90
N TRP A 356 -22.93 -6.76 -9.91
CA TRP A 356 -23.30 -7.06 -8.54
C TRP A 356 -24.82 -7.05 -8.34
N PRO A 357 -25.37 -8.04 -7.63
CA PRO A 357 -26.78 -8.04 -7.28
C PRO A 357 -27.08 -6.90 -6.29
N ALA A 358 -28.30 -6.34 -6.35
CA ALA A 358 -28.69 -5.15 -5.57
C ALA A 358 -28.40 -5.25 -4.06
N HIS A 359 -28.54 -6.42 -3.44
CA HIS A 359 -28.23 -6.60 -2.01
C HIS A 359 -26.73 -6.45 -1.69
N ARG A 360 -25.84 -6.77 -2.64
CA ARG A 360 -24.40 -6.60 -2.48
C ARG A 360 -23.99 -5.14 -2.67
N VAL A 361 -24.65 -4.45 -3.61
CA VAL A 361 -24.49 -3.00 -3.80
C VAL A 361 -24.95 -2.24 -2.55
N ASP A 362 -26.12 -2.58 -2.00
CA ASP A 362 -26.62 -2.02 -0.74
C ASP A 362 -25.64 -2.27 0.42
N SER A 363 -25.19 -3.52 0.60
CA SER A 363 -24.17 -3.85 1.63
C SER A 363 -22.88 -3.04 1.49
N PHE A 364 -22.44 -2.76 0.27
CA PHE A 364 -21.26 -1.94 0.01
C PHE A 364 -21.47 -0.49 0.45
N TYR A 365 -22.56 0.14 0.03
CA TYR A 365 -22.82 1.54 0.38
C TYR A 365 -23.21 1.72 1.85
N ARG A 366 -23.68 0.68 2.54
CA ARG A 366 -23.80 0.68 4.00
C ARG A 366 -22.43 0.79 4.70
N GLU A 367 -21.41 0.10 4.19
CA GLU A 367 -20.02 0.19 4.70
C GLU A 367 -19.40 1.54 4.34
N TYR A 368 -19.53 1.96 3.07
CA TYR A 368 -18.97 3.20 2.50
C TYR A 368 -20.02 4.32 2.42
N ASN A 369 -20.72 4.52 3.54
CA ASN A 369 -21.75 5.54 3.69
C ASN A 369 -21.16 6.97 3.79
N ASP A 370 -22.04 7.98 3.85
CA ASP A 370 -21.66 9.40 3.77
C ASP A 370 -20.58 9.81 4.79
N HIS A 371 -20.63 9.21 5.97
CA HIS A 371 -19.70 9.50 7.06
C HIS A 371 -18.38 8.72 6.92
N MET A 372 -18.44 7.51 6.36
CA MET A 372 -17.23 6.74 6.05
C MET A 372 -16.45 7.39 4.93
N ILE A 373 -17.10 7.90 3.88
CA ILE A 373 -16.43 8.64 2.80
C ILE A 373 -15.72 9.87 3.36
N ARG A 374 -16.32 10.58 4.33
CA ARG A 374 -15.64 11.68 5.04
C ARG A 374 -14.34 11.27 5.73
N ASN A 375 -14.36 10.18 6.49
CA ASN A 375 -13.14 9.66 7.12
C ASN A 375 -12.13 9.14 6.09
N LEU A 376 -12.61 8.50 5.02
CA LEU A 376 -11.77 7.97 3.95
C LEU A 376 -11.07 9.08 3.17
N THR A 377 -11.73 10.20 2.90
CA THR A 377 -11.08 11.36 2.26
C THR A 377 -10.06 12.02 3.18
N VAL A 378 -10.24 11.96 4.51
CA VAL A 378 -9.18 12.36 5.44
C VAL A 378 -7.95 11.47 5.28
N HIS A 379 -8.15 10.15 5.21
CA HIS A 379 -7.09 9.16 5.03
C HIS A 379 -6.35 9.31 3.69
N GLU A 380 -7.09 9.32 2.59
CA GLU A 380 -6.52 9.29 1.23
C GLU A 380 -6.05 10.66 0.75
N ALA A 381 -6.66 11.75 1.24
CA ALA A 381 -6.42 13.08 0.70
C ALA A 381 -5.94 14.10 1.73
N MET A 382 -6.83 14.61 2.59
CA MET A 382 -6.58 15.82 3.37
C MET A 382 -6.89 15.65 4.86
N PRO A 383 -5.90 15.74 5.78
CA PRO A 383 -4.47 15.95 5.55
C PRO A 383 -3.66 14.65 5.39
N GLY A 384 -4.28 13.53 5.02
CA GLY A 384 -3.63 12.21 4.86
C GLY A 384 -2.71 12.08 3.64
N HIS A 385 -2.83 10.98 2.88
CA HIS A 385 -1.82 10.59 1.88
C HIS A 385 -1.49 11.66 0.85
N PHE A 386 -2.48 12.29 0.20
CA PHE A 386 -2.20 13.34 -0.79
C PHE A 386 -1.32 14.45 -0.20
N LEU A 387 -1.71 15.05 0.93
CA LEU A 387 -0.95 16.16 1.49
C LEU A 387 0.43 15.69 1.97
N GLN A 388 0.50 14.52 2.61
CA GLN A 388 1.75 13.94 3.11
C GLN A 388 2.75 13.66 1.99
N LEU A 389 2.32 13.02 0.91
CA LEU A 389 3.18 12.69 -0.24
C LEU A 389 3.53 13.95 -1.04
N ALA A 390 2.64 14.94 -1.09
CA ALA A 390 2.97 16.24 -1.68
C ALA A 390 4.06 16.99 -0.88
N HIS A 391 4.09 16.89 0.46
CA HIS A 391 5.22 17.36 1.26
C HIS A 391 6.49 16.56 0.98
N ALA A 392 6.39 15.24 0.92
CA ALA A 392 7.52 14.35 0.65
C ALA A 392 8.25 14.68 -0.66
N ARG A 393 7.50 15.01 -1.73
CA ARG A 393 8.07 15.44 -3.03
C ARG A 393 8.94 16.70 -2.97
N ARG A 394 8.84 17.49 -1.90
CA ARG A 394 9.65 18.70 -1.68
C ARG A 394 10.95 18.41 -0.91
N TYR A 395 11.12 17.19 -0.41
CA TYR A 395 12.35 16.80 0.27
C TYR A 395 13.54 16.90 -0.70
N ALA A 396 14.62 17.52 -0.23
CA ALA A 396 15.86 17.67 -0.97
C ALA A 396 17.02 17.29 -0.06
N GLY A 397 17.42 16.01 -0.13
CA GLY A 397 18.52 15.44 0.64
C GLY A 397 19.87 15.42 -0.11
N PRO A 398 20.95 15.01 0.57
CA PRO A 398 22.26 14.84 -0.04
C PRO A 398 22.35 13.64 -1.00
N THR A 399 21.42 12.69 -0.89
CA THR A 399 21.35 11.47 -1.69
C THR A 399 19.92 11.20 -2.18
N ARG A 400 19.77 10.29 -3.15
CA ARG A 400 18.48 9.73 -3.57
C ARG A 400 18.00 8.56 -2.71
N VAL A 401 18.62 8.28 -1.57
CA VAL A 401 18.23 7.12 -0.73
C VAL A 401 16.78 7.21 -0.27
N ARG A 402 16.32 8.37 0.20
CA ARG A 402 14.94 8.52 0.73
C ARG A 402 13.86 8.22 -0.30
N ALA A 403 14.10 8.62 -1.55
CA ALA A 403 13.25 8.32 -2.68
C ALA A 403 13.08 6.81 -2.96
N LEU A 404 13.99 5.97 -2.47
CA LEU A 404 13.95 4.51 -2.59
C LEU A 404 13.59 3.81 -1.27
N THR A 405 13.37 4.55 -0.19
CA THR A 405 13.21 3.97 1.16
C THR A 405 11.98 4.49 1.88
N GLU A 406 10.98 4.94 1.12
CA GLU A 406 9.68 5.30 1.65
C GLU A 406 9.09 4.15 2.50
N SER A 407 8.69 4.50 3.71
CA SER A 407 8.17 3.56 4.70
C SER A 407 6.65 3.52 4.66
N GLY A 408 6.10 2.34 4.34
CA GLY A 408 4.67 2.09 4.50
C GLY A 408 4.17 2.28 5.94
N VAL A 409 5.05 2.17 6.94
CA VAL A 409 4.69 2.45 8.34
C VAL A 409 4.48 3.94 8.58
N PHE A 410 5.33 4.80 8.03
CA PHE A 410 5.14 6.25 8.10
C PHE A 410 3.89 6.67 7.31
N ILE A 411 3.79 6.23 6.06
CA ILE A 411 2.73 6.64 5.12
C ILE A 411 1.35 6.29 5.70
N GLU A 412 1.15 5.02 6.06
CA GLU A 412 -0.12 4.55 6.64
C GLU A 412 -0.34 5.11 8.05
N GLY A 413 0.74 5.22 8.84
CA GLY A 413 0.69 5.74 10.19
C GLY A 413 0.24 7.19 10.26
N TRP A 414 0.73 8.03 9.35
CA TRP A 414 0.33 9.42 9.21
C TRP A 414 -1.17 9.52 8.87
N ALA A 415 -1.63 8.81 7.84
CA ALA A 415 -3.01 8.86 7.42
C ALA A 415 -3.96 8.49 8.58
N VAL A 416 -3.70 7.37 9.27
CA VAL A 416 -4.51 6.91 10.40
C VAL A 416 -4.41 7.85 11.61
N TYR A 417 -3.23 8.44 11.88
CA TYR A 417 -3.09 9.48 12.91
C TYR A 417 -3.97 10.71 12.60
N THR A 418 -4.00 11.14 11.33
CA THR A 418 -4.79 12.31 10.94
C THR A 418 -6.30 12.06 11.00
N GLU A 419 -6.77 10.83 10.79
CA GLU A 419 -8.18 10.47 11.03
C GLU A 419 -8.58 10.74 12.48
N GLU A 420 -7.79 10.24 13.45
CA GLU A 420 -8.05 10.46 14.88
C GLU A 420 -7.96 11.94 15.25
N LEU A 421 -6.96 12.66 14.73
CA LEU A 421 -6.80 14.09 14.95
C LEU A 421 -8.02 14.89 14.46
N MET A 422 -8.44 14.68 13.21
CA MET A 422 -9.55 15.40 12.58
C MET A 422 -10.87 15.11 13.31
N ALA A 423 -11.19 13.85 13.55
CA ALA A 423 -12.39 13.45 14.29
C ALA A 423 -12.36 13.96 15.76
N GLY A 424 -11.19 13.94 16.40
CA GLY A 424 -10.98 14.45 17.75
C GLY A 424 -11.21 15.96 17.89
N LEU A 425 -10.96 16.72 16.82
CA LEU A 425 -11.25 18.16 16.73
C LEU A 425 -12.69 18.46 16.28
N GLY A 426 -13.48 17.44 15.94
CA GLY A 426 -14.89 17.57 15.60
C GLY A 426 -15.21 17.60 14.11
N PHE A 427 -14.26 17.24 13.23
CA PHE A 427 -14.55 17.11 11.80
C PHE A 427 -15.68 16.09 11.56
N GLY A 428 -16.75 16.52 10.90
CA GLY A 428 -17.93 15.69 10.61
C GLY A 428 -18.74 15.21 11.83
N GLY A 429 -18.41 15.70 13.04
CA GLY A 429 -19.12 15.38 14.28
C GLY A 429 -19.07 13.91 14.70
N LEU A 430 -20.01 13.54 15.57
CA LEU A 430 -20.12 12.20 16.14
C LEU A 430 -20.27 11.07 15.09
N PRO A 431 -21.00 11.26 13.97
CA PRO A 431 -21.07 10.26 12.90
C PRO A 431 -19.70 9.88 12.31
N VAL A 432 -18.87 10.87 11.96
CA VAL A 432 -17.53 10.61 11.42
C VAL A 432 -16.63 10.01 12.50
N ARG A 433 -16.73 10.46 13.75
CA ARG A 433 -15.99 9.86 14.88
C ARG A 433 -16.31 8.36 15.05
N LEU A 434 -17.57 7.94 14.91
CA LEU A 434 -17.94 6.52 14.99
C LEU A 434 -17.29 5.71 13.87
N GLN A 435 -17.25 6.24 12.64
CA GLN A 435 -16.59 5.59 11.52
C GLN A 435 -15.07 5.54 11.70
N GLN A 436 -14.45 6.62 12.16
CA GLN A 436 -13.04 6.66 12.53
C GLN A 436 -12.70 5.59 13.59
N LEU A 437 -13.50 5.47 14.65
CA LEU A 437 -13.28 4.44 15.67
C LEU A 437 -13.45 3.02 15.11
N LYS A 438 -14.42 2.80 14.21
CA LYS A 438 -14.58 1.52 13.50
C LYS A 438 -13.35 1.19 12.64
N MET A 439 -12.78 2.18 11.95
CA MET A 439 -11.53 2.05 11.19
C MET A 439 -10.33 1.77 12.08
N GLN A 440 -10.27 2.41 13.25
CA GLN A 440 -9.24 2.19 14.25
C GLN A 440 -9.30 0.75 14.83
N LEU A 441 -10.50 0.21 15.07
CA LEU A 441 -10.68 -1.22 15.40
C LEU A 441 -10.18 -2.12 14.28
N ARG A 442 -10.53 -1.81 13.03
CA ARG A 442 -10.13 -2.59 11.85
C ARG A 442 -8.62 -2.66 11.69
N MET A 443 -7.92 -1.53 11.71
CA MET A 443 -6.46 -1.51 11.56
C MET A 443 -5.73 -2.15 12.75
N THR A 444 -6.30 -2.07 13.96
CA THR A 444 -5.80 -2.81 15.13
C THR A 444 -5.95 -4.33 14.96
N ILE A 445 -7.12 -4.78 14.48
CA ILE A 445 -7.38 -6.19 14.21
C ILE A 445 -6.47 -6.70 13.08
N ASN A 446 -6.17 -5.89 12.06
CA ASN A 446 -5.23 -6.26 11.00
C ASN A 446 -3.87 -6.71 11.56
N ALA A 447 -3.28 -5.94 12.48
CA ALA A 447 -2.00 -6.30 13.10
C ALA A 447 -2.09 -7.60 13.93
N LEU A 448 -3.21 -7.82 14.61
CA LEU A 448 -3.46 -9.08 15.32
C LEU A 448 -3.58 -10.27 14.35
N LEU A 449 -4.36 -10.12 13.28
CA LEU A 449 -4.55 -11.16 12.27
C LEU A 449 -3.22 -11.55 11.62
N ASP A 450 -2.43 -10.57 11.20
CA ASP A 450 -1.13 -10.79 10.56
C ASP A 450 -0.23 -11.72 11.40
N GLN A 451 -0.08 -11.40 12.68
CA GLN A 451 0.71 -12.25 13.57
C GLN A 451 0.03 -13.60 13.85
N LEU A 452 -1.25 -13.60 14.23
CA LEU A 452 -1.94 -14.80 14.71
C LEU A 452 -2.13 -15.83 13.58
N VAL A 453 -2.34 -15.38 12.34
CA VAL A 453 -2.43 -16.25 11.17
C VAL A 453 -1.08 -16.88 10.88
N HIS A 454 -0.01 -16.08 10.84
CA HIS A 454 1.31 -16.59 10.44
C HIS A 454 2.04 -17.37 11.54
N CYS A 455 1.80 -17.04 12.82
CA CYS A 455 2.60 -17.54 13.94
C CYS A 455 1.84 -18.48 14.87
N ASP A 456 0.52 -18.30 15.00
CA ASP A 456 -0.27 -18.90 16.10
C ASP A 456 -1.46 -19.74 15.60
N GLN A 457 -1.44 -20.14 14.32
CA GLN A 457 -2.41 -21.07 13.71
C GLN A 457 -3.87 -20.63 13.85
N MET A 458 -4.12 -19.32 13.82
CA MET A 458 -5.48 -18.78 13.81
C MET A 458 -6.30 -19.39 12.66
N THR A 459 -7.51 -19.84 13.00
CA THR A 459 -8.46 -20.40 12.05
C THR A 459 -9.24 -19.31 11.35
N GLU A 460 -9.80 -19.61 10.18
CA GLU A 460 -10.69 -18.70 9.47
C GLU A 460 -11.89 -18.30 10.34
N ALA A 461 -12.48 -19.27 11.06
CA ALA A 461 -13.61 -19.01 11.95
C ALA A 461 -13.28 -18.02 13.06
N ASP A 462 -12.11 -18.15 13.71
CA ASP A 462 -11.67 -17.23 14.75
C ASP A 462 -11.36 -15.83 14.19
N ALA A 463 -10.74 -15.77 13.01
CA ALA A 463 -10.46 -14.50 12.32
C ALA A 463 -11.76 -13.75 11.96
N LEU A 464 -12.73 -14.46 11.36
CA LEU A 464 -14.05 -13.90 11.01
C LEU A 464 -14.81 -13.46 12.27
N ALA A 465 -14.79 -14.25 13.34
CA ALA A 465 -15.43 -13.88 14.61
C ALA A 465 -14.80 -12.62 15.24
N LEU A 466 -13.47 -12.47 15.17
CA LEU A 466 -12.80 -11.27 15.65
C LEU A 466 -13.17 -10.03 14.83
N MET A 467 -13.12 -10.13 13.49
CA MET A 467 -13.43 -9.01 12.59
C MET A 467 -14.89 -8.55 12.66
N THR A 468 -15.84 -9.48 12.65
CA THR A 468 -17.28 -9.16 12.66
C THR A 468 -17.78 -8.84 14.07
N GLY A 469 -17.22 -9.49 15.09
CA GLY A 469 -17.57 -9.29 16.50
C GLY A 469 -17.00 -8.01 17.07
N ARG A 470 -15.67 -7.93 17.20
CA ARG A 470 -14.96 -6.78 17.80
C ARG A 470 -14.70 -5.65 16.80
N GLY A 471 -14.59 -5.95 15.52
CA GLY A 471 -14.34 -4.94 14.47
C GLY A 471 -15.61 -4.36 13.84
N PHE A 472 -16.78 -4.94 14.12
CA PHE A 472 -18.06 -4.55 13.50
C PHE A 472 -18.02 -4.48 11.97
N GLN A 473 -17.16 -5.29 11.34
CA GLN A 473 -17.04 -5.37 9.88
C GLN A 473 -18.18 -6.21 9.29
N GLU A 474 -18.59 -5.87 8.07
CA GLU A 474 -19.47 -6.70 7.27
C GLU A 474 -18.78 -8.02 6.87
N GLU A 475 -19.57 -9.09 6.65
CA GLU A 475 -19.05 -10.44 6.39
C GLU A 475 -18.18 -10.51 5.13
N GLY A 476 -18.57 -9.79 4.07
CA GLY A 476 -17.79 -9.73 2.81
C GLY A 476 -16.40 -9.12 2.99
N GLU A 477 -16.30 -8.06 3.80
CA GLU A 477 -15.03 -7.42 4.15
C GLU A 477 -14.14 -8.36 4.98
N ALA A 478 -14.73 -9.05 5.95
CA ALA A 478 -14.01 -10.01 6.79
C ALA A 478 -13.47 -11.19 5.96
N ALA A 479 -14.26 -11.73 5.02
CA ALA A 479 -13.83 -12.82 4.13
C ALA A 479 -12.70 -12.38 3.18
N GLY A 480 -12.81 -11.19 2.59
CA GLY A 480 -11.75 -10.62 1.74
C GLY A 480 -10.45 -10.40 2.52
N LYS A 481 -10.55 -9.90 3.75
CA LYS A 481 -9.41 -9.69 4.63
C LYS A 481 -8.74 -10.99 5.09
N TRP A 482 -9.50 -12.04 5.38
CA TRP A 482 -8.94 -13.36 5.64
C TRP A 482 -8.08 -13.85 4.47
N ARG A 483 -8.60 -13.75 3.24
CA ARG A 483 -7.82 -14.12 2.04
C ARG A 483 -6.55 -13.28 1.92
N ARG A 484 -6.63 -11.96 2.14
CA ARG A 484 -5.46 -11.05 2.13
C ARG A 484 -4.40 -11.43 3.18
N ALA A 485 -4.81 -11.84 4.38
CA ALA A 485 -3.92 -12.28 5.44
C ALA A 485 -3.20 -13.61 5.13
N LEU A 486 -3.71 -14.40 4.18
CA LEU A 486 -3.01 -15.58 3.66
C LEU A 486 -2.12 -15.26 2.46
N LEU A 487 -2.48 -14.25 1.66
CA LEU A 487 -1.74 -13.86 0.46
C LEU A 487 -0.52 -12.98 0.76
N THR A 488 -0.62 -12.17 1.81
CA THR A 488 0.40 -11.20 2.22
C THR A 488 0.82 -11.45 3.66
N SER A 489 1.96 -10.90 4.08
CA SER A 489 2.45 -10.99 5.45
C SER A 489 3.09 -9.68 5.84
N THR A 490 3.06 -9.30 7.12
CA THR A 490 3.70 -8.10 7.72
C THR A 490 3.11 -6.76 7.28
N GLN A 491 2.50 -6.69 6.10
CA GLN A 491 1.87 -5.48 5.56
C GLN A 491 0.64 -5.06 6.38
N LEU A 492 -0.16 -6.00 6.88
CA LEU A 492 -1.33 -5.68 7.68
C LEU A 492 -0.97 -5.02 9.03
N SER A 493 0.27 -5.22 9.51
CA SER A 493 0.78 -4.60 10.72
C SER A 493 1.18 -3.13 10.55
N THR A 494 1.43 -2.65 9.32
CA THR A 494 1.99 -1.30 9.08
C THR A 494 1.06 -0.19 9.58
N TYR A 495 -0.24 -0.32 9.37
CA TYR A 495 -1.24 0.66 9.79
C TYR A 495 -1.22 0.91 11.31
N PHE A 496 -1.31 -0.16 12.11
CA PHE A 496 -1.41 -0.03 13.57
C PHE A 496 -0.08 0.39 14.19
N VAL A 497 1.03 -0.20 13.74
CA VAL A 497 2.36 0.18 14.22
C VAL A 497 2.66 1.62 13.84
N GLY A 498 2.39 1.98 12.58
CA GLY A 498 2.54 3.34 12.08
C GLY A 498 1.73 4.33 12.90
N TYR A 499 0.43 4.07 13.07
CA TYR A 499 -0.43 4.92 13.90
C TYR A 499 0.14 5.06 15.32
N SER A 500 0.52 3.95 15.97
CA SER A 500 1.02 4.00 17.35
C SER A 500 2.28 4.86 17.45
N GLU A 501 3.24 4.67 16.54
CA GLU A 501 4.51 5.40 16.61
C GLU A 501 4.36 6.86 16.16
N MET A 502 3.55 7.14 15.13
CA MET A 502 3.27 8.50 14.68
C MET A 502 2.49 9.30 15.71
N ALA A 503 1.52 8.69 16.40
CA ALA A 503 0.83 9.31 17.52
C ALA A 503 1.78 9.58 18.70
N ASP A 504 2.70 8.64 19.01
CA ASP A 504 3.72 8.84 20.05
C ASP A 504 4.67 10.01 19.68
N ILE A 505 5.06 10.15 18.41
CA ILE A 505 5.89 11.27 17.92
C ILE A 505 5.10 12.59 17.96
N ALA A 506 3.84 12.58 17.53
CA ALA A 506 2.96 13.75 17.62
C ALA A 506 2.78 14.22 19.07
N ALA A 507 2.64 13.29 20.02
CA ALA A 507 2.53 13.58 21.45
C ALA A 507 3.85 14.10 22.06
N ALA A 508 5.00 13.75 21.49
CA ALA A 508 6.32 14.23 21.91
C ALA A 508 6.61 15.69 21.49
N ARG A 509 5.66 16.38 20.84
CA ARG A 509 5.77 17.79 20.46
C ARG A 509 6.30 18.65 21.61
N PRO A 510 7.43 19.37 21.43
CA PRO A 510 7.99 20.20 22.49
C PRO A 510 7.02 21.29 22.96
N THR A 511 7.10 21.62 24.26
CA THR A 511 6.25 22.65 24.87
C THR A 511 6.42 23.99 24.17
N GLY A 512 5.32 24.63 23.78
CA GLY A 512 5.31 25.93 23.10
C GLY A 512 5.51 25.87 21.58
N VAL A 513 5.75 24.69 21.00
CA VAL A 513 5.76 24.51 19.54
C VAL A 513 4.32 24.42 19.02
N PRO A 514 3.89 25.27 18.06
CA PRO A 514 2.57 25.17 17.45
C PRO A 514 2.34 23.83 16.75
N LEU A 515 1.08 23.37 16.67
CA LEU A 515 0.74 22.08 16.06
C LEU A 515 1.19 22.01 14.60
N ARG A 516 0.79 22.99 13.77
CA ARG A 516 1.25 23.11 12.39
C ARG A 516 2.75 22.94 12.24
N ARG A 517 3.53 23.68 13.04
CA ARG A 517 5.00 23.65 12.94
C ARG A 517 5.57 22.27 13.26
N TRP A 518 4.95 21.54 14.18
CA TRP A 518 5.38 20.18 14.51
C TRP A 518 5.05 19.20 13.38
N HIS A 519 3.84 19.27 12.84
CA HIS A 519 3.44 18.46 11.69
C HIS A 519 4.27 18.74 10.45
N ASP A 520 4.54 20.02 10.15
CA ASP A 520 5.44 20.41 9.06
C ASP A 520 6.84 19.82 9.24
N ALA A 521 7.36 19.80 10.48
CA ALA A 521 8.64 19.16 10.77
C ALA A 521 8.57 17.63 10.59
N MET A 522 7.49 16.98 11.02
CA MET A 522 7.30 15.55 10.82
C MET A 522 7.26 15.16 9.33
N LEU A 523 6.72 16.02 8.46
CA LEU A 523 6.60 15.79 7.02
C LEU A 523 7.80 16.30 6.20
N ALA A 524 8.78 16.97 6.82
CA ALA A 524 9.87 17.63 6.10
C ALA A 524 10.96 16.68 5.58
N HIS A 525 10.84 15.38 5.83
CA HIS A 525 11.95 14.43 5.73
C HIS A 525 11.72 13.30 4.72
N ASP A 526 10.79 13.47 3.77
CA ASP A 526 10.22 12.38 2.97
C ASP A 526 9.41 11.42 3.88
N CYS A 527 9.42 10.12 3.61
CA CYS A 527 8.64 9.13 4.36
C CYS A 527 9.51 8.11 5.13
N PRO A 528 10.44 8.51 6.02
CA PRO A 528 11.30 7.56 6.73
C PRO A 528 10.51 6.76 7.77
N PRO A 529 10.92 5.52 8.13
CA PRO A 529 10.32 4.79 9.25
C PRO A 529 10.31 5.63 10.55
N PRO A 530 9.29 5.48 11.42
CA PRO A 530 9.11 6.35 12.59
C PRO A 530 10.33 6.45 13.51
N ARG A 531 11.11 5.37 13.68
CA ARG A 531 12.35 5.41 14.48
C ARG A 531 13.40 6.39 13.92
N HIS A 532 13.48 6.51 12.60
CA HIS A 532 14.41 7.42 11.94
C HIS A 532 13.87 8.85 11.95
N LEU A 533 12.55 9.01 11.87
CA LEU A 533 11.90 10.31 12.07
C LEU A 533 12.20 10.89 13.47
N ARG A 534 12.17 10.06 14.51
CA ARG A 534 12.57 10.47 15.88
C ARG A 534 13.98 11.04 15.93
N THR A 535 14.93 10.36 15.30
CA THR A 535 16.33 10.84 15.19
C THR A 535 16.41 12.19 14.49
N LEU A 536 15.70 12.36 13.36
CA LEU A 536 15.68 13.61 12.59
C LEU A 536 15.04 14.78 13.35
N LEU A 537 14.02 14.49 14.16
CA LEU A 537 13.33 15.48 15.00
C LEU A 537 14.05 15.73 16.34
N GLY A 538 15.00 14.86 16.71
CA GLY A 538 15.73 14.91 17.98
C GLY A 538 14.89 14.58 19.22
N VAL A 539 13.96 13.60 19.12
CA VAL A 539 13.01 13.24 20.19
C VAL A 539 13.00 11.77 20.59
#